data_AF-A0A8T5Q2G5-F1
#
_entry.id   AF-A0A8T5Q2G5-F1
#
_cell.length_a   1.000
_cell.length_b   1.000
_cell.length_c   1.000
_cell.angle_alpha   90.00
_cell.angle_beta   90.00
_cell.angle_gamma   90.00
#
_symmetry.space_group_name_H-M   'P 1'
#
loop_
_entity.id
_entity.type
_entity.pdbx_description
1 polymer ?
#
loop_
_entity_poly.entity_id
_entity_poly.type
_entity_poly.pdbx_seq_one_letter_code
_entity_poly.pdbx_strand_id
1 'polypeptide(L)' 'MQKTERKIKLIPGKTPKEDRINFIKFWANYIKTHSDKDWSKQQKILLEGQYRKLIKPKS' A
#
# COMPACT_ATOMS: atom_id res chain seq x y z
N MET A 1 16.02 18.53 2.63
CA MET A 1 14.98 18.93 1.65
C MET A 1 13.64 18.42 2.13
N GLN A 2 12.79 19.29 2.68
CA GLN A 2 11.43 18.92 3.06
C GLN A 2 10.62 18.77 1.78
N LYS A 3 10.56 17.56 1.21
CA LYS A 3 9.62 17.26 0.12
C LYS A 3 8.23 17.38 0.74
N THR A 4 7.52 18.45 0.40
CA THR A 4 6.11 18.62 0.71
C THR A 4 5.40 17.32 0.33
N GLU A 5 4.99 16.53 1.31
CA GLU A 5 4.18 15.33 1.08
C GLU A 5 2.87 15.83 0.47
N ARG A 6 2.80 15.90 -0.86
CA ARG A 6 1.54 16.05 -1.55
C ARG A 6 0.72 14.87 -1.07
N LYS A 7 -0.30 15.12 -0.24
CA LYS A 7 -1.23 14.08 0.22
C LYS A 7 -1.91 13.53 -1.03
N ILE A 8 -1.32 12.50 -1.63
CA ILE A 8 -1.92 11.76 -2.73
C ILE A 8 -3.20 11.19 -2.13
N LYS A 9 -4.36 11.63 -2.60
CA LYS A 9 -5.67 11.16 -2.17
C LYS A 9 -6.30 10.39 -3.31
N LEU A 10 -6.92 9.26 -2.98
CA LEU A 10 -7.71 8.50 -3.95
C LEU A 10 -8.98 9.30 -4.26
N ILE A 11 -9.22 9.54 -5.55
CA ILE A 11 -10.43 10.20 -6.03
C ILE A 11 -11.34 9.10 -6.58
N PRO A 12 -12.51 8.84 -5.98
CA PRO A 12 -13.41 7.79 -6.47
C PRO A 12 -13.91 8.10 -7.88
N GLY A 13 -14.04 7.08 -8.71
CA GLY A 13 -14.65 7.18 -10.03
C GLY A 13 -16.18 7.29 -9.96
N LYS A 14 -16.82 7.79 -11.02
CA LYS A 14 -18.30 7.77 -11.12
C LYS A 14 -18.79 6.43 -11.67
N THR A 15 -17.94 5.72 -12.40
CA THR A 15 -18.19 4.37 -12.92
C THR A 15 -17.15 3.37 -12.39
N PRO A 16 -17.44 2.06 -12.38
CA PRO A 16 -16.46 1.04 -11.99
C PRO A 16 -15.17 1.07 -12.80
N LYS A 17 -15.25 1.45 -14.09
CA LYS A 17 -14.08 1.59 -14.97
C LYS A 17 -13.20 2.76 -14.54
N GLU A 18 -13.81 3.91 -14.27
CA GLU A 18 -13.10 5.09 -13.79
C GLU A 18 -12.50 4.85 -12.41
N ASP A 19 -13.21 4.14 -11.53
CA ASP A 19 -12.74 3.86 -10.19
C ASP A 19 -11.48 2.98 -10.20
N ARG A 20 -11.48 1.93 -11.05
CA ARG A 20 -10.27 1.13 -11.31
C ARG A 20 -9.11 1.97 -11.81
N ILE A 21 -9.34 2.86 -12.79
CA ILE A 21 -8.29 3.72 -13.34
C ILE A 21 -7.75 4.68 -12.28
N ASN A 22 -8.63 5.29 -11.49
CA ASN A 22 -8.23 6.22 -10.44
C ASN A 22 -7.46 5.51 -9.34
N PHE A 23 -7.85 4.29 -8.97
CA PHE A 23 -7.11 3.44 -8.07
C PHE A 23 -5.71 3.12 -8.61
N ILE A 24 -5.59 2.70 -9.87
CA ILE A 24 -4.30 2.39 -10.50
C ILE A 24 -3.38 3.63 -10.49
N LYS A 25 -3.91 4.80 -10.85
CA LYS A 25 -3.14 6.06 -10.84
C LYS A 25 -2.69 6.45 -9.44
N PHE A 26 -3.58 6.35 -8.46
CA PHE A 26 -3.26 6.57 -7.06
C PHE A 26 -2.14 5.63 -6.61
N TRP A 27 -2.28 4.34 -6.89
CA TRP A 27 -1.35 3.30 -6.48
C TRP A 27 0.03 3.44 -7.12
N ALA A 28 0.07 3.74 -8.42
CA ALA A 28 1.33 3.97 -9.13
C ALA A 28 2.09 5.19 -8.57
N ASN A 29 1.38 6.25 -8.21
CA ASN A 29 2.00 7.43 -7.59
C ASN A 29 2.44 7.14 -6.15
N TYR A 30 1.65 6.39 -5.38
CA TYR A 30 2.02 5.93 -4.05
C TYR A 30 3.32 5.14 -4.09
N ILE A 31 3.45 4.12 -4.95
CA ILE A 31 4.68 3.33 -5.09
C ILE A 31 5.87 4.22 -5.44
N LYS A 32 5.73 5.16 -6.38
CA LYS A 32 6.81 6.07 -6.79
C LYS A 32 7.35 6.96 -5.66
N THR A 33 6.54 7.25 -4.64
CA THR A 33 6.94 8.15 -3.54
C THR A 33 7.42 7.41 -2.29
N HIS A 34 7.28 6.08 -2.23
CA HIS A 34 7.72 5.27 -1.09
C HIS A 34 9.01 4.56 -1.45
N SER A 35 9.97 4.51 -0.52
CA SER A 35 11.23 3.81 -0.75
C SER A 35 10.99 2.30 -0.77
N ASP A 36 11.65 1.58 -1.67
CA ASP A 36 11.59 0.11 -1.71
C ASP A 36 11.96 -0.50 -0.36
N LYS A 37 12.91 0.12 0.36
CA LYS A 37 13.35 -0.31 1.69
C LYS A 37 12.20 -0.27 2.72
N ASP A 38 11.44 0.81 2.74
CA ASP A 38 10.31 0.96 3.66
C ASP A 38 9.14 0.05 3.25
N TRP A 39 8.90 -0.08 1.94
CA TRP A 39 7.92 -1.00 1.38
C TRP A 39 8.21 -2.45 1.77
N SER A 40 9.43 -2.94 1.54
CA SER A 40 9.86 -4.29 1.92
C SER A 40 9.78 -4.51 3.44
N LYS A 41 10.08 -3.50 4.26
CA LYS A 41 9.96 -3.59 5.72
C LYS A 41 8.51 -3.78 6.15
N GLN A 42 7.56 -3.05 5.56
CA GLN A 42 6.13 -3.21 5.84
C GLN A 42 5.63 -4.58 5.39
N GLN A 43 6.04 -5.05 4.21
CA GLN A 43 5.71 -6.39 3.71
C GLN A 43 6.22 -7.49 4.64
N LYS A 44 7.45 -7.37 5.16
CA LYS A 44 8.00 -8.32 6.14
C LYS A 44 7.13 -8.43 7.39
N ILE A 45 6.66 -7.31 7.94
CA ILE A 45 5.79 -7.30 9.12
C ILE A 45 4.47 -8.05 8.86
N LEU A 46 3.86 -7.84 7.69
CA LEU A 46 2.64 -8.53 7.29
C LEU A 46 2.87 -10.05 7.18
N LEU A 47 3.93 -10.45 6.47
CA LEU A 47 4.28 -11.86 6.28
C LEU A 47 4.58 -12.56 7.59
N GLU A 48 5.41 -11.96 8.45
CA GLU A 48 5.70 -12.51 9.77
C GLU A 48 4.45 -12.58 10.66
N GLY A 49 3.56 -11.59 10.55
CA GLY A 49 2.28 -11.60 11.25
C GLY A 49 1.42 -12.80 10.86
N GLN A 50 1.32 -13.10 9.57
CA GLN A 50 0.60 -14.27 9.07
C GLN A 50 1.30 -15.57 9.45
N TYR A 51 2.62 -15.64 9.29
CA TYR A 51 3.44 -16.79 9.68
C TYR A 51 3.24 -17.15 11.16
N ARG A 52 3.31 -16.17 12.07
CA ARG A 52 3.06 -16.38 13.51
C ARG A 52 1.65 -16.88 13.81
N LYS A 53 0.63 -16.45 13.06
CA LYS A 53 -0.75 -16.95 13.24
C LYS A 53 -0.90 -18.39 12.78
N LEU A 54 -0.27 -18.74 11.66
CA LEU A 54 -0.39 -20.07 11.05
C LEU A 54 0.36 -21.15 11.83
N ILE A 55 1.41 -20.77 12.57
CA ILE A 55 2.32 -21.72 13.21
C ILE A 55 2.13 -21.74 14.73
N LYS A 56 1.39 -20.77 15.29
CA LYS A 56 0.90 -20.93 16.66
C LYS A 56 -0.06 -22.13 16.70
N PRO A 57 0.24 -23.17 17.50
CA PRO A 57 -0.75 -24.19 17.75
C PRO A 57 -1.97 -23.51 18.37
N LYS A 58 -3.17 -23.87 17.89
CA LYS A 58 -4.41 -23.47 18.57
C LYS A 58 -4.36 -24.11 19.96
N SER A 59 -4.16 -23.27 20.98
CA SER A 59 -4.25 -23.69 22.37
C SER A 59 -5.70 -23.91 22.78
#